data_AF-A0A3L7NZ64-F1
#
_entry.id   AF-A0A3L7NZ64-F1
#
_cell.length_a   1.000
_cell.length_b   1.000
_cell.length_c   1.000
_cell.angle_alpha   90.00
_cell.angle_beta   90.00
_cell.angle_gamma   90.00
#
_symmetry.space_group_name_H-M   'P 1'
#
loop_
_entity.id
_entity.type
_entity.pdbx_description
1 polymer ?
#
loop_
_entity_poly.entity_id
_entity_poly.type
_entity_poly.pdbx_seq_one_letter_code
_entity_poly.pdbx_strand_id
1 'polypeptide(L)'
;MIQAEHLPVVATLLGRESLAPNELRRNLVVSGINLAALKYQQFRIGTAILKGLGSCPPCSRMDENLGPGGYAAMLGHGGITAIVIAEGIIQLGDSVQALLNPEDSPSDS
;
A
#
# COMPACT_ATOMS: atom_id res chain seq x y z
N MET A 1 3.50 -1.12 0.56
CA MET A 1 2.32 -1.57 -0.21
C MET A 1 1.66 -0.39 -0.85
N ILE A 2 1.07 -0.57 -2.04
CA ILE A 2 0.22 0.43 -2.68
C ILE A 2 -1.07 -0.22 -3.20
N GLN A 3 -2.12 0.58 -3.24
CA GLN A 3 -3.40 0.20 -3.81
C GLN A 3 -3.39 0.46 -5.32
N ALA A 4 -3.74 -0.54 -6.13
CA ALA A 4 -3.67 -0.49 -7.59
C ALA A 4 -4.50 0.65 -8.17
N GLU A 5 -5.62 0.96 -7.52
CA GLU A 5 -6.55 2.03 -7.84
C GLU A 5 -5.90 3.42 -7.77
N HIS A 6 -4.76 3.57 -7.08
CA HIS A 6 -4.00 4.84 -7.08
C HIS A 6 -3.11 5.02 -8.31
N LEU A 7 -2.73 3.95 -9.02
CA LEU A 7 -1.87 4.06 -10.21
C LEU A 7 -2.48 4.96 -11.31
N PRO A 8 -3.75 4.78 -11.74
CA PRO A 8 -4.34 5.65 -12.75
C PRO A 8 -4.53 7.10 -12.25
N VAL A 9 -4.75 7.30 -10.95
CA VAL A 9 -4.84 8.64 -10.36
C VAL A 9 -3.49 9.36 -10.47
N VAL A 10 -2.42 8.72 -10.04
CA VAL A 10 -1.06 9.28 -10.11
C VAL A 10 -0.64 9.51 -11.57
N ALA A 11 -0.96 8.58 -12.49
CA ALA A 11 -0.70 8.76 -13.92
C ALA A 11 -1.36 10.03 -14.46
N THR A 12 -2.64 10.23 -14.12
CA THR A 12 -3.42 11.42 -14.52
C THR A 12 -2.80 12.70 -13.97
N LEU A 13 -2.41 12.72 -12.69
CA LEU A 13 -1.75 13.86 -12.06
C LEU A 13 -0.39 14.22 -12.70
N LEU A 14 0.28 13.23 -13.29
CA LEU A 14 1.53 13.39 -14.03
C LEU A 14 1.33 13.69 -15.52
N GLY A 15 0.08 13.75 -16.01
CA GLY A 15 -0.20 13.91 -17.44
C GLY A 15 0.23 12.72 -18.30
N ARG A 16 0.25 11.52 -17.72
CA ARG A 16 0.62 10.26 -18.40
C ARG A 16 -0.61 9.39 -18.62
N GLU A 17 -0.62 8.61 -19.69
CA GLU A 17 -1.71 7.65 -19.97
C GLU A 17 -1.74 6.49 -18.96
N SER A 18 -0.57 6.07 -18.49
CA SER A 18 -0.45 4.97 -17.54
C SER A 18 0.79 5.15 -16.66
N LEU A 19 0.81 4.41 -15.54
CA LEU A 19 1.94 4.34 -14.62
C LEU A 19 2.16 2.88 -14.27
N ALA A 20 3.33 2.35 -14.60
CA ALA A 20 3.67 0.98 -14.27
C ALA A 20 4.00 0.88 -12.77
N PRO A 21 3.52 -0.15 -12.06
CA PRO A 21 3.73 -0.23 -10.62
C PRO A 21 5.21 -0.34 -10.21
N ASN A 22 6.09 -0.81 -11.09
CA ASN A 22 7.54 -0.91 -10.84
C ASN A 22 8.27 0.44 -10.88
N GLU A 23 7.67 1.48 -11.49
CA GLU A 23 8.17 2.86 -11.39
C GLU A 23 8.04 3.38 -9.94
N LEU A 24 7.06 2.83 -9.22
CA LEU A 24 6.89 3.03 -7.79
C LEU A 24 7.75 2.04 -7.02
N ARG A 25 8.50 2.53 -6.05
CA ARG A 25 9.36 1.70 -5.18
C ARG A 25 8.56 1.00 -4.09
N ARG A 26 7.52 0.25 -4.48
CA ARG A 26 6.62 -0.48 -3.58
C ARG A 26 6.72 -1.96 -3.90
N ASN A 27 6.89 -2.78 -2.86
CA ASN A 27 7.11 -4.21 -3.04
C ASN A 27 5.85 -4.97 -3.44
N LEU A 28 4.67 -4.48 -3.07
CA LEU A 28 3.39 -5.15 -3.27
C LEU A 28 2.35 -4.13 -3.73
N VAL A 29 1.59 -4.54 -4.75
CA VAL A 29 0.42 -3.86 -5.30
C VAL A 29 -0.77 -4.73 -4.99
N VAL A 30 -1.80 -4.15 -4.39
CA VAL A 30 -3.03 -4.85 -3.99
C VAL A 30 -4.24 -4.10 -4.52
N SER A 31 -5.35 -4.78 -4.77
CA SER A 31 -6.56 -4.19 -5.36
C SER A 31 -7.81 -4.69 -4.64
N GLY A 32 -8.93 -3.97 -4.81
CA GLY A 32 -10.25 -4.40 -4.33
C GLY A 32 -10.43 -4.30 -2.81
N ILE A 33 -9.51 -3.65 -2.11
CA ILE A 33 -9.59 -3.42 -0.66
C ILE A 33 -9.26 -1.97 -0.33
N ASN A 34 -9.82 -1.46 0.78
CA ASN A 34 -9.36 -0.19 1.34
C ASN A 34 -8.03 -0.41 2.09
N LEU A 35 -6.90 -0.20 1.41
CA LEU A 35 -5.59 -0.41 2.00
C LEU A 35 -5.34 0.49 3.23
N ALA A 36 -5.97 1.66 3.30
CA ALA A 36 -5.85 2.55 4.44
C ALA A 36 -6.48 1.97 5.72
N ALA A 37 -7.45 1.07 5.60
CA ALA A 37 -8.05 0.36 6.74
C ALA A 37 -7.08 -0.65 7.38
N LEU A 38 -6.03 -1.07 6.67
CA LEU A 38 -5.00 -1.98 7.19
C LEU A 38 -3.89 -1.26 7.98
N LYS A 39 -3.95 0.07 8.10
CA LYS A 39 -3.03 0.82 8.97
C LYS A 39 -3.17 0.33 10.41
N TYR A 40 -2.05 0.02 11.04
CA TYR A 40 -1.96 -0.51 12.41
C TYR A 40 -2.61 -1.88 12.64
N GLN A 41 -3.16 -2.51 11.60
CA GLN A 41 -3.81 -3.81 11.65
C GLN A 41 -2.85 -4.94 11.23
N GLN A 42 -3.07 -6.14 11.75
CA GLN A 42 -2.44 -7.33 11.21
C GLN A 42 -3.26 -7.88 10.05
N PHE A 43 -2.57 -8.41 9.05
CA PHE A 43 -3.20 -9.06 7.91
C PHE A 43 -2.30 -10.15 7.36
N ARG A 44 -2.92 -11.13 6.71
CA ARG A 44 -2.25 -12.24 6.04
C ARG A 44 -2.25 -12.00 4.54
N ILE A 45 -1.13 -12.35 3.91
CA ILE A 45 -1.01 -12.53 2.46
C ILE A 45 -0.24 -13.84 2.24
N GLY A 46 -0.83 -14.77 1.50
CA GLY A 46 -0.27 -16.12 1.37
C GLY A 46 -0.11 -16.77 2.76
N THR A 47 1.11 -17.19 3.09
CA THR A 47 1.44 -17.71 4.43
C THR A 47 2.10 -16.69 5.36
N ALA A 48 2.42 -15.49 4.87
CA ALA A 48 3.06 -14.45 5.66
C ALA A 48 2.02 -13.66 6.49
N ILE A 49 2.42 -13.23 7.68
CA ILE A 49 1.65 -12.29 8.51
C ILE A 49 2.40 -10.97 8.57
N LEU A 50 1.70 -9.90 8.22
CA LEU A 50 2.20 -8.54 8.15
C LEU A 50 1.42 -7.65 9.12
N LYS A 51 2.09 -6.64 9.70
CA LYS A 51 1.42 -5.56 10.43
C LYS A 51 1.59 -4.27 9.68
N GLY A 52 0.48 -3.65 9.30
CA GLY A 52 0.48 -2.31 8.73
C GLY A 52 0.96 -1.30 9.76
N LEU A 53 1.76 -0.34 9.33
CA LEU A 53 2.13 0.80 10.16
C LEU A 53 1.26 1.99 9.72
N GLY A 54 1.88 3.11 9.36
CA GLY A 54 1.20 4.29 8.86
C GLY A 54 1.23 4.43 7.34
N SER A 55 0.75 5.58 6.88
CA SER A 55 0.89 6.02 5.50
C SER A 55 2.36 6.06 5.08
N CYS A 56 2.62 5.79 3.81
CA CYS A 56 3.96 5.87 3.23
C CYS A 56 4.08 7.18 2.41
N PRO A 57 4.49 8.31 3.03
CA PRO A 57 4.62 9.57 2.32
C PRO A 57 5.70 9.45 1.21
N PRO A 58 5.55 10.19 0.11
CA PRO A 58 6.59 10.26 -0.91
C PRO A 58 7.86 10.91 -0.34
N CYS A 59 8.99 10.56 -0.91
CA CYS A 59 10.26 11.25 -0.70
C CYS A 59 10.71 11.91 -2.01
N SER A 60 11.75 12.75 -1.96
CA SER A 60 12.30 13.46 -3.13
C SER A 60 12.63 12.54 -4.31
N ARG A 61 12.97 11.27 -4.04
CA ARG A 61 13.21 10.24 -5.08
C ARG A 61 12.01 10.00 -6.00
N MET A 62 10.80 10.41 -5.62
CA MET A 62 9.63 10.29 -6.51
C MET A 62 9.73 11.25 -7.69
N ASP A 63 10.33 12.44 -7.54
CA ASP A 63 10.61 13.30 -8.69
C ASP A 63 11.70 12.71 -9.59
N GLU A 64 12.70 12.02 -9.02
CA GLU A 64 13.72 11.32 -9.80
C GLU A 64 13.12 10.17 -10.63
N ASN A 65 12.21 9.39 -10.04
CA ASN A 65 11.60 8.23 -10.68
C ASN A 65 10.48 8.60 -11.67
N LEU A 66 9.63 9.56 -11.29
CA LEU A 66 8.39 9.90 -12.00
C LEU A 66 8.51 11.21 -12.79
N GLY A 67 9.67 11.86 -12.74
CA GLY A 67 9.88 13.18 -13.31
C GLY A 67 9.24 14.30 -12.50
N PRO A 68 9.28 15.55 -13.00
CA PRO A 68 8.76 16.71 -12.31
C PRO A 68 7.30 16.53 -11.86
N GLY A 69 7.03 16.78 -10.58
CA GLY A 69 5.70 16.63 -10.00
C GLY A 69 5.40 15.24 -9.42
N GLY A 70 6.35 14.30 -9.55
CA GLY A 70 6.29 12.96 -8.95
C GLY A 70 6.02 12.96 -7.46
N TYR A 71 6.69 13.85 -6.71
CA TYR A 71 6.45 14.00 -5.27
C TYR A 71 5.01 14.42 -4.99
N ALA A 72 4.53 15.46 -5.67
CA ALA A 72 3.19 16.01 -5.44
C ALA A 72 2.09 15.02 -5.84
N ALA A 73 2.24 14.34 -6.98
CA ALA A 73 1.30 13.34 -7.47
C ALA A 73 1.13 12.16 -6.51
N MET A 74 2.16 11.86 -5.71
CA MET A 74 2.16 10.74 -4.76
C MET A 74 1.63 11.10 -3.36
N LEU A 75 1.33 12.38 -3.07
CA LEU A 75 0.76 12.79 -1.79
C LEU A 75 -0.62 12.13 -1.58
N GLY A 76 -0.78 11.41 -0.48
CA GLY A 76 -1.99 10.62 -0.20
C GLY A 76 -2.09 9.29 -0.98
N HIS A 77 -1.28 9.10 -2.03
CA HIS A 77 -1.34 7.94 -2.91
C HIS A 77 -0.23 6.90 -2.68
N GLY A 78 0.74 7.20 -1.82
CA GLY A 78 1.88 6.32 -1.54
C GLY A 78 1.59 4.99 -0.83
N GLY A 79 0.33 4.73 -0.42
CA GLY A 79 -0.07 3.52 0.27
C GLY A 79 0.43 3.47 1.72
N ILE A 80 0.76 2.26 2.21
CA ILE A 80 1.20 2.04 3.60
C ILE A 80 2.52 1.29 3.68
N THR A 81 3.23 1.46 4.79
CA THR A 81 4.34 0.59 5.17
C THR A 81 3.83 -0.56 6.04
N ALA A 82 4.55 -1.68 6.04
CA ALA A 82 4.24 -2.84 6.86
C ALA A 82 5.54 -3.53 7.30
N ILE A 83 5.47 -4.22 8.43
CA ILE A 83 6.53 -5.09 8.93
C ILE A 83 6.09 -6.54 8.88
N VAL A 84 7.05 -7.45 8.77
CA VAL A 84 6.81 -8.90 8.84
C VAL A 84 6.69 -9.30 10.31
N ILE A 85 5.56 -9.89 10.67
CA ILE A 85 5.31 -10.44 12.02
C ILE A 85 5.60 -11.95 12.03
N ALA A 86 5.20 -12.64 10.97
CA ALA A 86 5.56 -14.03 10.73
C ALA A 86 6.00 -14.19 9.28
N GLU A 87 7.16 -14.83 9.09
CA GLU A 87 7.70 -15.15 7.77
C GLU A 87 6.78 -16.10 7.02
N GLY A 88 6.80 -15.99 5.70
CA GLY A 88 5.98 -16.82 4.83
C GLY A 88 6.24 -16.52 3.37
N ILE A 89 5.48 -17.20 2.51
CA ILE A 89 5.55 -17.07 1.06
C ILE A 89 4.33 -16.27 0.60
N ILE A 90 4.60 -15.30 -0.27
CA ILE A 90 3.58 -14.50 -0.97
C ILE A 90 3.72 -14.81 -2.46
N GLN A 91 2.62 -15.10 -3.12
CA GLN A 91 2.50 -15.33 -4.56
C GLN A 91 1.54 -14.34 -5.20
N LEU A 92 1.68 -14.13 -6.51
CA LEU A 92 0.71 -13.33 -7.26
C LEU A 92 -0.67 -13.98 -7.18
N GLY A 93 -1.69 -13.18 -6.87
CA GLY A 93 -3.06 -13.64 -6.68
C GLY A 93 -3.43 -13.99 -5.24
N ASP A 94 -2.47 -14.02 -4.32
CA ASP A 94 -2.78 -14.23 -2.90
C ASP A 94 -3.70 -13.12 -2.37
N SER A 95 -4.73 -13.54 -1.64
CA SER A 95 -5.70 -12.63 -1.03
C SER A 95 -5.09 -11.90 0.16
N VAL A 96 -5.43 -10.62 0.31
CA VAL A 96 -5.13 -9.85 1.51
C VAL A 96 -6.28 -10.04 2.50
N GLN A 97 -6.01 -10.64 3.65
CA GLN A 97 -7.01 -10.95 4.66
C GLN A 97 -6.68 -10.23 5.97
N ALA A 98 -7.53 -9.31 6.40
CA ALA A 98 -7.40 -8.70 7.72
C ALA A 98 -7.52 -9.77 8.81
N LEU A 99 -6.60 -9.76 9.76
CA LEU A 99 -6.67 -10.60 10.95
C LEU A 99 -7.31 -9.74 12.04
N LEU A 100 -8.56 -10.05 12.36
CA LEU A 100 -9.27 -9.38 13.45
C LEU A 100 -8.59 -9.75 14.76
N ASN A 101 -8.05 -8.76 15.47
CA ASN A 101 -7.72 -8.93 16.88
C ASN A 101 -9.02 -8.86 17.67
N PRO A 102 -9.31 -9.83 18.56
CA PRO A 102 -10.45 -9.77 19.45
C PRO A 102 -10.46 -8.52 20.34
N GLU A 103 -9.28 -7.96 20.63
CA GLU A 103 -9.07 -6.79 21.50
C GLU A 103 -9.34 -5.44 20.82
N ASP A 104 -9.42 -5.39 19.49
CA ASP A 104 -9.72 -4.17 18.71
C ASP A 104 -11.24 -3.96 18.52
N SER A 105 -12.06 -4.81 19.15
CA SER A 105 -13.52 -4.62 19.25
C SER A 105 -13.79 -3.34 20.05
N PRO A 106 -14.62 -2.39 19.55
CA PRO A 106 -14.99 -1.24 20.37
C PRO A 106 -15.62 -1.75 21.65
N SER A 107 -15.02 -1.41 22.79
CA SER A 107 -15.64 -1.59 24.09
C SER A 107 -16.88 -0.71 24.10
N ASP A 108 -18.06 -1.31 23.89
CA ASP A 108 -19.33 -0.65 24.17
C ASP A 108 -19.28 -0.19 25.63
N SER A 109 -19.17 1.12 25.84
CA SER A 109 -19.23 1.81 27.13
C SER A 109 -20.21 2.97 27.02
#